data_AF-A0A7W0YCE8-F1
#
_entry.id   AF-A0A7W0YCE8-F1
#
_cell.length_a   1.000
_cell.length_b   1.000
_cell.length_c   1.000
_cell.angle_alpha   90.00
_cell.angle_beta   90.00
_cell.angle_gamma   90.00
#
_symmetry.space_group_name_H-M   'P 1'
#
loop_
_entity.id
_entity.type
_entity.pdbx_description
1 polymer ?
#
loop_
_entity_poly.entity_id
_entity_poly.type
_entity_poly.pdbx_seq_one_letter_code
_entity_poly.pdbx_strand_id
1 'polypeptide(L)'
;MDANGTLLLVIFLLGVTAAGGLVMAGIRVFAQHNPPAWLALLHGLLAIAGLTLLVFATFTVGVPAVAQWALVLLLIAAAGGVVMNLGYQWKQMPLPKPLMYLHAGIAAVGFGLLIAGALG
;
A
#
# COMPACT_ATOMS: atom_id res chain seq x y z
N MET A 1 13.76 2.57 18.59
CA MET A 1 13.48 3.64 17.61
C MET A 1 12.40 4.51 18.20
N ASP A 2 12.51 5.83 18.08
CA ASP A 2 11.46 6.76 18.46
C ASP A 2 10.36 6.81 17.38
N ALA A 3 9.23 7.46 17.67
CA ALA A 3 8.09 7.51 16.76
C ALA A 3 8.45 8.09 15.38
N ASN A 4 9.33 9.09 15.34
CA ASN A 4 9.73 9.74 14.10
C ASN A 4 10.58 8.83 13.21
N GLY A 5 11.59 8.15 13.79
CA GLY A 5 12.40 7.19 13.05
C GLY A 5 11.57 6.04 12.48
N THR A 6 10.56 5.55 13.21
CA THR A 6 9.65 4.51 12.72
C THR A 6 8.77 5.01 11.58
N LEU A 7 8.18 6.23 11.69
CA LEU A 7 7.34 6.79 10.62
C LEU A 7 8.11 7.04 9.33
N LEU A 8 9.37 7.51 9.40
CA LEU A 8 10.21 7.67 8.21
C LEU A 8 10.49 6.33 7.50
N LEU A 9 10.75 5.27 8.26
CA LEU A 9 10.92 3.93 7.69
C LEU A 9 9.62 3.42 7.04
N VAL A 10 8.47 3.65 7.67
CA VAL A 10 7.16 3.32 7.09
C VAL A 10 6.95 4.08 5.78
N ILE A 11 7.22 5.39 5.76
CA ILE A 11 7.09 6.23 4.56
C ILE A 11 8.00 5.73 3.45
N PHE A 12 9.25 5.37 3.76
CA PHE A 12 10.18 4.82 2.78
C PHE A 12 9.64 3.52 2.17
N LEU A 13 9.26 2.55 3.00
CA LEU A 13 8.74 1.26 2.52
C LEU A 13 7.45 1.39 1.72
N LEU A 14 6.51 2.20 2.20
CA LEU A 14 5.23 2.43 1.51
C LEU A 14 5.40 3.32 0.27
N GLY A 15 6.40 4.19 0.23
CA GLY A 15 6.76 4.97 -0.95
C GLY A 15 7.30 4.08 -2.07
N VAL A 16 8.21 3.14 -1.76
CA VAL A 16 8.67 2.14 -2.74
C VAL A 16 7.52 1.23 -3.18
N THR A 17 6.67 0.82 -2.24
CA THR A 17 5.44 0.06 -2.52
C THR A 17 4.54 0.81 -3.51
N ALA A 18 4.28 2.10 -3.28
CA ALA A 18 3.43 2.93 -4.13
C ALA A 18 4.01 3.08 -5.54
N ALA A 19 5.33 3.28 -5.66
CA ALA A 19 6.01 3.32 -6.95
C ALA A 19 5.83 1.99 -7.72
N GLY A 20 6.03 0.85 -7.05
CA GLY A 20 5.75 -0.46 -7.64
C GLY A 20 4.29 -0.64 -8.05
N GLY A 21 3.34 -0.14 -7.26
CA GLY A 21 1.91 -0.14 -7.57
C GLY A 21 1.58 0.66 -8.83
N LEU A 22 2.18 1.84 -9.01
CA LEU A 22 2.02 2.65 -10.22
C LEU A 22 2.57 1.95 -11.46
N VAL A 23 3.73 1.29 -11.36
CA VAL A 23 4.29 0.49 -12.46
C VAL A 23 3.33 -0.64 -12.85
N MET A 24 2.81 -1.39 -11.87
CA MET A 24 1.87 -2.47 -12.12
C MET A 24 0.55 -1.98 -12.72
N ALA A 25 0.02 -0.85 -12.23
CA ALA A 25 -1.17 -0.23 -12.79
C ALA A 25 -0.92 0.21 -14.23
N GLY A 26 0.24 0.79 -14.53
CA GLY A 26 0.67 1.14 -15.88
C GLY A 26 0.70 -0.07 -16.81
N ILE A 27 1.32 -1.18 -16.40
CA ILE A 27 1.33 -2.43 -17.17
C ILE A 27 -0.10 -2.88 -17.47
N ARG A 28 -0.98 -2.89 -16.45
CA ARG A 28 -2.37 -3.32 -16.62
C ARG A 28 -3.17 -2.42 -17.55
N VAL A 29 -2.93 -1.11 -17.51
CA VAL A 29 -3.66 -0.11 -18.30
C VAL A 29 -3.14 0.01 -19.73
N PHE A 30 -1.84 -0.08 -19.95
CA PHE A 30 -1.25 0.15 -21.28
C PHE A 30 -0.97 -1.16 -22.02
N ALA A 31 -0.44 -2.17 -21.35
CA ALA A 31 -0.11 -3.45 -21.98
C ALA A 31 -1.28 -4.46 -21.99
N GLN A 32 -2.40 -4.14 -21.32
CA GLN A 32 -3.62 -4.95 -21.22
C GLN A 32 -3.45 -6.37 -20.67
N HIS A 33 -2.27 -6.75 -20.18
CA HIS A 33 -2.02 -7.99 -19.47
C HIS A 33 -1.76 -7.74 -17.98
N ASN A 34 -1.66 -8.81 -17.19
CA ASN A 34 -1.37 -8.71 -15.77
C ASN A 34 0.11 -8.36 -15.51
N PRO A 35 0.42 -7.63 -14.43
CA PRO A 35 1.80 -7.40 -14.02
C PRO A 35 2.51 -8.74 -13.73
N PRO A 36 3.85 -8.80 -13.88
CA PRO A 36 4.60 -10.01 -13.59
C PRO A 36 4.48 -10.39 -12.11
N ALA A 37 4.35 -11.69 -11.82
CA ALA A 37 4.04 -12.19 -10.47
C ALA A 37 5.08 -11.78 -9.42
N TRP A 38 6.38 -11.76 -9.77
CA TRP A 38 7.43 -11.35 -8.84
C TRP A 38 7.27 -9.89 -8.37
N LEU A 39 6.78 -9.00 -9.24
CA LEU A 39 6.56 -7.59 -8.93
C LEU A 39 5.35 -7.44 -8.01
N ALA A 40 4.28 -8.20 -8.25
CA ALA A 40 3.11 -8.25 -7.38
C ALA A 40 3.46 -8.78 -5.98
N LEU A 41 4.32 -9.81 -5.90
CA LEU A 41 4.81 -10.35 -4.63
C LEU A 41 5.70 -9.35 -3.88
N LEU A 42 6.64 -8.70 -4.58
CA LEU A 42 7.50 -7.68 -3.97
C LEU A 42 6.69 -6.49 -3.44
N HIS A 43 5.73 -6.01 -4.24
CA HIS A 43 4.82 -4.95 -3.82
C HIS A 43 4.02 -5.34 -2.58
N GLY A 44 3.41 -6.54 -2.56
CA GLY A 44 2.67 -7.03 -1.41
C GLY A 44 3.54 -7.19 -0.15
N LEU A 45 4.78 -7.69 -0.32
CA LEU A 45 5.73 -7.86 0.78
C LEU A 45 6.12 -6.51 1.41
N LEU A 46 6.49 -5.52 0.59
CA LEU A 46 6.84 -4.18 1.07
C LEU A 46 5.63 -3.46 1.68
N ALA A 47 4.44 -3.65 1.09
CA ALA A 47 3.20 -3.10 1.62
C ALA A 47 2.92 -3.63 3.03
N ILE A 48 2.97 -4.95 3.22
CA ILE A 48 2.72 -5.60 4.51
C ILE A 48 3.81 -5.23 5.52
N ALA A 49 5.07 -5.14 5.11
CA ALA A 49 6.16 -4.72 5.99
C ALA A 49 5.95 -3.29 6.52
N GLY A 50 5.66 -2.33 5.64
CA GLY A 50 5.37 -0.95 6.02
C GLY A 50 4.10 -0.84 6.88
N LEU A 51 3.04 -1.56 6.52
CA LEU A 51 1.78 -1.57 7.27
C LEU A 51 1.95 -2.17 8.67
N THR A 52 2.71 -3.25 8.80
CA THR A 52 3.03 -3.87 10.10
C THR A 52 3.77 -2.89 11.01
N LEU A 53 4.74 -2.15 10.46
CA LEU A 53 5.45 -1.13 11.22
C LEU A 53 4.54 0.04 11.63
N LEU A 54 3.61 0.47 10.76
CA LEU A 54 2.64 1.53 11.11
C LEU A 54 1.67 1.08 12.20
N VAL A 55 1.18 -0.16 12.14
CA VAL A 55 0.38 -0.78 13.21
C VAL A 55 1.17 -0.81 14.51
N PHE A 56 2.39 -1.33 14.46
CA PHE A 56 3.28 -1.37 15.63
C PHE A 56 3.47 0.02 16.23
N ALA A 57 3.79 1.03 15.42
CA ALA A 57 3.98 2.39 15.89
C ALA A 57 2.73 2.96 16.58
N THR A 58 1.56 2.72 15.97
CA THR A 58 0.27 3.19 16.50
C THR A 58 -0.01 2.65 17.90
N PHE A 59 0.29 1.38 18.17
CA PHE A 59 -0.02 0.72 19.44
C PHE A 59 1.09 0.78 20.50
N THR A 60 2.34 1.12 20.13
CA THR A 60 3.47 1.06 21.08
C THR A 60 4.08 2.41 21.42
N VAL A 61 4.20 3.31 20.45
CA VAL A 61 4.81 4.65 20.64
C VAL A 61 3.80 5.78 20.52
N GLY A 62 2.64 5.50 19.91
CA GLY A 62 1.63 6.50 19.60
C GLY A 62 2.00 7.31 18.35
N VAL A 63 1.00 7.62 17.53
CA VAL A 63 1.16 8.43 16.32
C VAL A 63 0.05 9.48 16.24
N PRO A 64 0.27 10.61 15.54
CA PRO A 64 -0.75 11.64 15.37
C PRO A 64 -2.05 11.08 14.79
N ALA A 65 -3.20 11.68 15.13
CA ALA A 65 -4.52 11.21 14.71
C ALA A 65 -4.65 11.07 13.18
N VAL A 66 -3.98 11.95 12.43
CA VAL A 66 -3.94 11.89 10.95
C VAL A 66 -3.29 10.59 10.45
N ALA A 67 -2.20 10.14 11.09
CA ALA A 67 -1.54 8.88 10.76
C ALA A 67 -2.38 7.64 11.15
N GLN A 68 -3.27 7.76 12.14
CA GLN A 68 -4.22 6.69 12.48
C GLN A 68 -5.29 6.54 11.37
N TRP A 69 -5.77 7.64 10.80
CA TRP A 69 -6.65 7.60 9.63
C TRP A 69 -5.93 7.03 8.40
N ALA A 70 -4.64 7.36 8.22
CA ALA A 70 -3.80 6.74 7.19
C ALA A 70 -3.76 5.22 7.34
N LEU A 71 -3.57 4.71 8.57
CA LEU A 71 -3.58 3.28 8.86
C LEU A 71 -4.89 2.61 8.43
N VAL A 72 -6.05 3.21 8.76
CA VAL A 72 -7.36 2.66 8.36
C VAL A 72 -7.49 2.55 6.84
N LEU A 73 -7.14 3.60 6.11
CA LEU A 73 -7.19 3.59 4.64
C LEU A 73 -6.22 2.58 4.04
N LEU A 74 -5.00 2.48 4.58
CA LEU A 74 -4.00 1.52 4.10
C LEU A 74 -4.38 0.07 4.39
N LEU A 75 -5.09 -0.21 5.49
CA LEU A 75 -5.69 -1.53 5.76
C LEU A 75 -6.76 -1.88 4.72
N ILE A 76 -7.64 -0.94 4.38
CA ILE A 76 -8.65 -1.13 3.33
C ILE A 76 -7.99 -1.36 1.97
N ALA A 77 -6.96 -0.57 1.64
CA ALA A 77 -6.19 -0.76 0.42
C ALA A 77 -5.51 -2.15 0.40
N ALA A 78 -4.86 -2.55 1.49
CA ALA A 78 -4.21 -3.86 1.60
C ALA A 78 -5.21 -5.00 1.38
N ALA A 79 -6.42 -4.92 1.95
CA ALA A 79 -7.49 -5.88 1.68
C ALA A 79 -7.86 -5.93 0.19
N GLY A 80 -8.01 -4.78 -0.47
CA GLY A 80 -8.21 -4.71 -1.92
C GLY A 80 -7.06 -5.36 -2.72
N GLY A 81 -5.82 -5.15 -2.30
CA GLY A 81 -4.63 -5.77 -2.89
C GLY A 81 -4.62 -7.30 -2.74
N VAL A 82 -5.00 -7.81 -1.57
CA VAL A 82 -5.16 -9.25 -1.31
C VAL A 82 -6.23 -9.85 -2.20
N VAL A 83 -7.40 -9.20 -2.33
CA VAL A 83 -8.47 -9.65 -3.23
C VAL A 83 -8.00 -9.67 -4.68
N MET A 84 -7.30 -8.64 -5.15
CA MET A 84 -6.73 -8.62 -6.50
C MET A 84 -5.72 -9.75 -6.72
N ASN A 85 -4.81 -9.96 -5.77
CA ASN A 85 -3.75 -10.94 -5.91
C ASN A 85 -4.27 -12.38 -5.83
N LEU A 86 -4.99 -12.74 -4.77
CA LEU A 86 -5.47 -14.12 -4.54
C LEU A 86 -6.74 -14.43 -5.35
N GLY A 87 -7.60 -13.43 -5.54
CA GLY A 87 -8.85 -13.59 -6.26
C GLY A 87 -8.68 -13.65 -7.77
N TYR A 88 -7.67 -12.97 -8.33
CA TYR A 88 -7.50 -12.82 -9.78
C TYR A 88 -6.09 -13.21 -10.26
N GLN A 89 -5.05 -12.52 -9.81
CA GLN A 89 -3.67 -12.71 -10.31
C GLN A 89 -3.20 -14.15 -10.17
N TRP A 90 -3.36 -14.76 -8.99
CA TRP A 90 -2.95 -16.14 -8.72
C TRP A 90 -3.68 -17.16 -9.59
N LYS A 91 -4.93 -16.83 -9.96
CA LYS A 91 -5.77 -17.63 -10.85
C LYS A 91 -5.54 -17.33 -12.33
N GLN A 92 -4.51 -16.56 -12.68
CA GLN A 92 -4.22 -16.12 -14.05
C GLN A 92 -5.37 -15.35 -14.72
N MET A 93 -6.27 -14.76 -13.92
CA MET A 93 -7.38 -13.97 -14.43
C MET A 93 -6.97 -12.50 -14.54
N PRO A 94 -7.43 -11.78 -15.57
CA PRO A 94 -7.12 -10.37 -15.73
C PRO A 94 -7.61 -9.55 -14.52
N LEU A 95 -6.75 -8.68 -14.01
CA LEU A 95 -7.10 -7.81 -12.89
C LEU A 95 -8.30 -6.90 -13.26
N PRO A 96 -9.37 -6.84 -12.44
CA PRO A 96 -10.49 -5.97 -12.69
C PRO A 96 -10.08 -4.50 -12.51
N LYS A 97 -10.14 -3.71 -13.59
CA LYS A 97 -9.71 -2.31 -13.61
C LYS A 97 -10.42 -1.44 -12.55
N PRO A 98 -11.75 -1.55 -12.31
CA PRO A 98 -12.41 -0.75 -11.28
C PRO A 98 -11.84 -0.98 -9.87
N LEU A 99 -11.58 -2.24 -9.51
CA LEU A 99 -10.99 -2.60 -8.23
C LEU A 99 -9.55 -2.08 -8.10
N MET A 100 -8.77 -2.17 -9.18
CA MET A 100 -7.41 -1.61 -9.23
C MET A 100 -7.41 -0.09 -9.03
N TYR A 101 -8.29 0.66 -9.70
CA TYR A 101 -8.39 2.10 -9.52
C TYR A 101 -8.84 2.48 -8.10
N LEU A 102 -9.82 1.75 -7.55
CA LEU A 102 -10.28 1.96 -6.17
C LEU A 102 -9.14 1.69 -5.17
N HIS A 103 -8.45 0.56 -5.31
CA HIS A 103 -7.29 0.21 -4.48
C HIS A 103 -6.21 1.29 -4.56
N ALA A 104 -5.81 1.70 -5.77
CA ALA A 104 -4.78 2.71 -5.98
C ALA A 104 -5.20 4.08 -5.39
N GLY A 105 -6.46 4.48 -5.57
CA GLY A 105 -6.98 5.72 -5.01
C GLY A 105 -6.97 5.74 -3.48
N ILE A 106 -7.48 4.68 -2.85
CA ILE A 106 -7.48 4.55 -1.38
C ILE A 106 -6.04 4.51 -0.84
N ALA A 107 -5.15 3.76 -1.49
CA ALA A 107 -3.74 3.68 -1.12
C ALA A 107 -3.04 5.05 -1.22
N ALA A 108 -3.29 5.80 -2.29
CA ALA A 108 -2.72 7.12 -2.49
C ALA A 108 -3.18 8.13 -1.42
N VAL A 109 -4.47 8.15 -1.10
CA VAL A 109 -5.00 9.02 -0.03
C VAL A 109 -4.43 8.61 1.33
N GLY A 110 -4.43 7.30 1.64
CA GLY A 110 -3.85 6.78 2.88
C GLY A 110 -2.37 7.13 3.02
N PHE A 111 -1.58 6.96 1.96
CA PHE A 111 -0.16 7.34 1.97
C PHE A 111 0.05 8.86 2.10
N GLY A 112 -0.79 9.67 1.47
CA GLY A 112 -0.78 11.13 1.64
C GLY A 112 -1.06 11.56 3.09
N LEU A 113 -2.04 10.94 3.74
CA LEU A 113 -2.33 11.18 5.17
C LEU A 113 -1.17 10.73 6.07
N LEU A 114 -0.49 9.63 5.75
CA LEU A 114 0.68 9.20 6.50
C LEU A 114 1.79 10.25 6.46
N ILE A 115 2.09 10.79 5.27
CA ILE A 115 3.08 11.86 5.11
C ILE A 115 2.65 13.10 5.90
N ALA A 116 1.39 13.51 5.77
CA ALA A 116 0.86 14.66 6.50
C ALA A 116 0.97 14.49 8.02
N GLY A 117 0.65 13.29 8.54
CA GLY A 117 0.75 12.97 9.96
C GLY A 117 2.17 12.76 10.48
N ALA A 118 3.18 12.62 9.60
CA ALA A 118 4.58 12.54 10.01
C ALA A 118 5.29 13.90 9.99
N LEU A 119 4.78 14.85 9.20
CA LEU A 119 5.38 16.18 8.99
C LEU A 119 4.71 17.31 9.79
N GLY A 120 3.50 17.09 10.30
CA GLY A 120 2.72 18.05 11.11
C GLY A 120 2.43 17.53 12.50
#